data_AF-A0A2W6CGA9-F1
#
_entry.id   AF-A0A2W6CGA9-F1
#
_cell.length_a   1.000
_cell.length_b   1.000
_cell.length_c   1.000
_cell.angle_alpha   90.00
_cell.angle_beta   90.00
_cell.angle_gamma   90.00
#
_symmetry.space_group_name_H-M   'P 1'
#
loop_
_entity.id
_entity.type
_entity.pdbx_description
1 polymer ?
#
loop_
_entity_poly.entity_id
_entity_poly.type
_entity_poly.pdbx_seq_one_letter_code
_entity_poly.pdbx_strand_id
1 'polypeptide(L)' 'MTSERELTVEEVETLLRVHPETVRIWLRAGRFPHARRLSRRAGWSIPREDVDALGREDPPEAGQ' A
#
# COMPACT_ATOMS: atom_id res chain seq x y z
N MET A 1 14.32 -10.02 -12.62
CA MET A 1 14.54 -10.24 -11.16
C MET A 1 13.66 -9.26 -10.42
N THR A 2 12.37 -9.51 -10.30
CA THR A 2 11.44 -8.62 -9.58
C THR A 2 11.01 -9.36 -8.34
N SER A 3 11.74 -9.11 -7.25
CA SER A 3 11.53 -9.73 -5.95
C SER A 3 10.09 -9.50 -5.46
N GLU A 4 9.37 -10.60 -5.21
CA GLU A 4 8.11 -10.65 -4.47
C GLU A 4 8.35 -10.22 -3.01
N ARG A 5 8.51 -8.91 -2.77
CA ARG A 5 8.52 -8.36 -1.40
C ARG A 5 7.11 -7.92 -1.06
N GLU A 6 6.54 -8.58 -0.06
CA GLU A 6 5.34 -8.12 0.63
C GLU A 6 5.74 -6.94 1.54
N LEU A 7 5.04 -5.83 1.40
CA LEU A 7 5.27 -4.58 2.13
C LEU A 7 4.17 -4.38 3.18
N THR A 8 4.54 -3.77 4.29
CA THR A 8 3.57 -3.33 5.30
C THR A 8 3.05 -1.94 4.98
N VAL A 9 2.02 -1.49 5.69
CA VAL A 9 1.50 -0.12 5.58
C VAL A 9 2.62 0.92 5.73
N GLU A 10 3.55 0.68 6.67
CA GLU A 10 4.70 1.56 6.95
C GLU A 10 5.73 1.64 5.82
N GLU A 11 5.96 0.52 5.15
CA GLU A 11 6.82 0.50 3.96
C GLU A 11 6.13 1.21 2.79
N VAL A 12 4.81 1.02 2.65
CA VAL A 12 4.01 1.64 1.57
C VAL A 12 3.90 3.15 1.75
N GLU A 13 3.70 3.66 2.97
CA GLU A 13 3.72 5.11 3.23
C GLU A 13 5.07 5.72 2.88
N THR A 14 6.17 5.04 3.18
CA THR A 14 7.53 5.54 2.91
C THR A 14 7.84 5.52 1.42
N LEU A 15 7.42 4.46 0.72
CA LEU A 15 7.61 4.29 -0.72
C LEU A 15 6.81 5.30 -1.54
N LEU A 16 5.53 5.47 -1.19
CA LEU A 16 4.63 6.38 -1.90
C LEU A 16 4.71 7.81 -1.35
N ARG A 17 5.41 8.04 -0.24
CA ARG A 17 5.45 9.32 0.51
C ARG A 17 4.05 9.86 0.80
N VAL A 18 3.13 8.98 1.19
CA VAL A 18 1.75 9.33 1.54
C VAL A 18 1.51 9.12 3.03
N HIS A 19 0.45 9.70 3.56
CA HIS A 19 0.06 9.48 4.95
C HIS A 19 -0.39 8.02 5.18
N PRO A 20 -0.07 7.41 6.34
CA PRO A 20 -0.51 6.06 6.67
C PRO A 20 -2.04 5.94 6.70
N GLU A 21 -2.75 7.02 7.01
CA GLU A 21 -4.20 7.07 6.93
C GLU A 21 -4.72 6.88 5.50
N THR A 22 -4.06 7.50 4.51
CA THR A 22 -4.37 7.32 3.08
C THR A 22 -4.21 5.86 2.66
N VAL A 23 -3.11 5.22 3.05
CA VAL A 23 -2.88 3.79 2.76
C VAL A 23 -4.00 2.93 3.37
N ARG A 24 -4.43 3.22 4.60
CA ARG A 24 -5.55 2.53 5.27
C ARG A 24 -6.88 2.76 4.56
N ILE A 25 -7.14 3.96 4.04
CA ILE A 25 -8.33 4.27 3.23
C ILE A 25 -8.32 3.44 1.95
N TRP A 26 -7.19 3.39 1.22
CA TRP A 26 -7.06 2.60 0.00
C TRP A 26 -7.22 1.10 0.22
N LEU A 27 -6.63 0.58 1.30
CA LEU A 27 -6.84 -0.80 1.74
C LEU A 27 -8.32 -1.08 2.01
N ARG A 28 -9.03 -0.15 2.67
CA ARG A 28 -10.47 -0.28 2.96
C ARG A 28 -11.34 -0.13 1.71
N ALA A 29 -10.90 0.69 0.75
CA ALA A 29 -11.55 0.89 -0.53
C ALA A 29 -11.33 -0.28 -1.51
N GLY A 30 -10.46 -1.25 -1.17
CA GLY A 30 -10.14 -2.37 -2.05
C GLY A 30 -9.26 -1.97 -3.24
N ARG A 31 -8.53 -0.85 -3.13
CA ARG A 31 -7.62 -0.34 -4.17
C ARG A 31 -6.39 -1.21 -4.36
N PHE A 32 -6.14 -2.10 -3.40
CA PHE A 32 -5.10 -3.10 -3.44
C PHE A 32 -5.72 -4.50 -3.58
N PRO A 33 -5.97 -5.00 -4.81
CA PRO A 33 -6.59 -6.31 -5.02
C PRO A 33 -5.74 -7.47 -4.49
N HIS A 34 -4.43 -7.29 -4.38
CA HIS A 34 -3.53 -8.35 -3.89
C HIS A 34 -3.16 -8.14 -2.41
N ALA A 35 -3.57 -7.03 -1.78
CA ALA A 35 -3.33 -6.80 -0.37
C ALA A 35 -4.19 -7.72 0.50
N ARG A 36 -3.53 -8.35 1.46
CA ARG A 36 -4.10 -9.33 2.35
C ARG A 36 -3.87 -8.91 3.80
N ARG A 37 -4.94 -8.89 4.57
CA ARG A 37 -4.86 -8.65 6.01
C ARG A 37 -4.36 -9.91 6.71
N LEU A 38 -3.06 -9.98 7.00
CA LEU A 38 -2.44 -11.16 7.62
C LEU A 38 -2.96 -11.40 9.04
N SER A 39 -2.92 -10.39 9.92
CA SER A 39 -3.42 -10.56 11.29
C SER A 39 -3.45 -9.26 12.10
N ARG A 40 -4.14 -9.26 13.25
CA ARG A 40 -4.14 -8.11 14.19
C ARG A 40 -2.74 -7.75 14.72
N ARG A 41 -1.83 -8.74 14.81
CA ARG A 41 -0.41 -8.53 15.21
C ARG A 41 0.53 -8.31 14.04
N ALA A 42 0.20 -8.80 12.85
CA ALA A 42 1.08 -8.76 11.67
C ALA A 42 0.75 -7.61 10.72
N GLY A 43 -0.41 -6.97 10.88
CA GLY A 43 -0.85 -5.85 10.04
C GLY A 43 -1.37 -6.30 8.68
N TRP A 44 -1.08 -5.48 7.67
CA TRP A 44 -1.42 -5.71 6.26
C TRP A 44 -0.17 -6.11 5.49
N SER A 45 -0.31 -7.09 4.60
CA SER A 45 0.68 -7.38 3.57
C SER A 45 0.16 -6.90 2.23
N ILE A 46 0.91 -6.01 1.61
CA ILE A 46 0.62 -5.40 0.33
C ILE A 46 1.78 -5.78 -0.58
N PRO A 47 1.57 -6.56 -1.64
CA PRO A 47 2.66 -6.90 -2.53
C PRO A 47 3.15 -5.65 -3.27
N ARG A 48 4.46 -5.56 -3.48
CA ARG A 48 5.06 -4.39 -4.12
C ARG A 48 4.52 -4.08 -5.52
N GLU A 49 4.06 -5.09 -6.25
CA GLU A 49 3.40 -4.92 -7.56
C GLU A 49 2.18 -4.02 -7.48
N ASP A 50 1.36 -4.17 -6.43
CA ASP A 50 0.16 -3.39 -6.16
C ASP A 50 0.52 -1.93 -5.84
N VAL A 51 1.63 -1.73 -5.12
CA VAL A 51 2.17 -0.41 -4.76
C VAL A 51 2.76 0.30 -5.98
N ASP A 52 3.51 -0.43 -6.83
CA ASP A 52 4.10 0.09 -8.06
C ASP A 52 3.03 0.41 -9.10
N ALA A 53 1.98 -0.40 -9.19
CA ALA A 53 0.80 -0.13 -10.00
C ALA A 53 0.10 1.16 -9.53
N LEU A 54 -0.03 1.33 -8.22
CA LEU A 54 -0.64 2.53 -7.65
C LEU A 54 0.23 3.78 -7.83
N GLY A 55 1.54 3.71 -7.64
CA GLY A 55 2.43 4.85 -7.84
C GLY A 55 2.51 5.35 -9.28
N ARG A 56 2.09 4.54 -10.26
CA ARG A 56 1.92 4.96 -11.66
C ARG A 56 0.57 5.61 -11.93
N GLU A 57 -0.47 5.27 -11.16
CA GLU A 57 -1.74 5.99 -11.19
C GLU A 57 -1.61 7.22 -10.30
N ASP A 58 -1.51 8.40 -10.93
CA ASP A 58 -1.40 9.70 -10.26
C ASP A 58 -2.21 9.73 -8.94
N PRO A 59 -1.55 9.76 -7.76
CA PRO A 59 -2.27 9.65 -6.51
C PRO A 59 -3.17 10.88 -6.37
N PRO A 60 -4.48 10.71 -6.10
CA PRO A 60 -5.36 11.85 -5.91
C PRO A 60 -4.83 12.65 -4.73
N GLU A 61 -4.37 13.86 -5.03
CA GLU A 61 -3.84 14.90 -4.14
C GLU A 61 -3.98 14.56 -2.65
N ALA A 62 -2.97 13.89 -2.09
CA ALA A 62 -2.81 13.85 -0.66
C ALA A 62 -2.43 15.26 -0.24
N GLY A 63 -3.45 16.07 0.06
CA GLY A 63 -3.28 17.42 0.60
C GLY A 63 -2.31 17.37 1.77
N GLN A 64 -1.14 17.97 1.57
CA GLN A 64 -0.12 18.20 2.58
C GLN A 64 -0.66 19.09 3.70
#